data_AF-A8S3X5-F1
#
_entry.id   AF-A8S3X5-F1
#
_cell.length_a   1.000
_cell.length_b   1.000
_cell.length_c   1.000
_cell.angle_alpha   90.00
_cell.angle_beta   90.00
_cell.angle_gamma   90.00
#
_symmetry.space_group_name_H-M   'P 1'
#
loop_
_entity.id
_entity.type
_entity.pdbx_description
1 polymer ?
#
loop_
_entity_poly.entity_id
_entity_poly.type
_entity_poly.pdbx_seq_one_letter_code
_entity_poly.pdbx_strand_id
1 'polypeptide(L)'
;MTPLENFNAVIIACTTIFMYLLWLGISKLMEINTIPFFIITILSGLISLGFYRSVATLLRKAFNNNKVIKKKILGNYYLEGTWVGFFVGNSGKIRYICERFEQSLEGIIIQGSSYTDNQKIHGNWIAKSPVVNIEEKQLMYYYEADMINNLFINPGLASFKMEKSHKSHYIDSLRGFSSDLYNPHKLFAIEEKISDDFIDDEEAILLRAKELYQKYKDMLSE
;
A
#
# COMPACT_ATOMS: atom_id res chain seq x y z
N MET A 1 15.95 4.78 0.98
CA MET A 1 15.77 3.53 1.75
C MET A 1 14.39 2.99 1.46
N THR A 2 14.29 1.70 1.19
CA THR A 2 13.01 1.03 0.96
C THR A 2 12.20 0.93 2.26
N PRO A 3 10.87 0.76 2.20
CA PRO A 3 10.05 0.54 3.40
C PRO A 3 10.55 -0.59 4.31
N LEU A 4 11.03 -1.69 3.70
CA LEU A 4 11.55 -2.84 4.41
C LEU A 4 12.85 -2.51 5.16
N GLU A 5 13.75 -1.72 4.56
CA GLU A 5 14.97 -1.24 5.21
C GLU A 5 14.64 -0.36 6.42
N ASN A 6 13.70 0.58 6.27
CA ASN A 6 13.27 1.44 7.38
C ASN A 6 12.68 0.62 8.53
N PHE A 7 11.84 -0.37 8.22
CA PHE A 7 11.26 -1.26 9.21
C PHE A 7 12.33 -2.09 9.94
N ASN A 8 13.27 -2.67 9.20
CA ASN A 8 14.38 -3.44 9.78
C ASN A 8 15.28 -2.56 10.65
N ALA A 9 15.56 -1.31 10.25
CA ALA A 9 16.32 -0.36 11.05
C ALA A 9 15.63 -0.07 12.39
N VAL A 10 14.30 0.08 12.40
CA VAL A 10 13.51 0.25 13.64
C VAL A 10 13.59 -0.99 14.52
N ILE A 11 13.44 -2.19 13.95
CA ILE A 11 13.59 -3.45 14.72
C ILE A 11 14.97 -3.52 15.37
N ILE A 12 16.04 -3.27 14.60
CA ILE A 12 17.41 -3.31 15.09
C ILE A 12 17.58 -2.31 16.22
N ALA A 13 17.18 -1.05 16.02
CA ALA A 13 17.29 -0.01 17.05
C ALA A 13 16.56 -0.39 18.34
N CYS A 14 15.31 -0.85 18.25
CA CYS A 14 14.55 -1.32 19.40
C CYS A 14 15.24 -2.50 20.08
N THR A 15 15.66 -3.51 19.30
CA THR A 15 16.32 -4.71 19.84
C THR A 15 17.61 -4.34 20.57
N THR A 16 18.44 -3.48 20.00
CA THR A 16 19.70 -3.03 20.60
C THR A 16 19.47 -2.29 21.92
N ILE A 17 18.50 -1.35 21.96
CA ILE A 17 18.16 -0.61 23.18
C ILE A 17 17.72 -1.57 24.28
N PHE A 18 16.82 -2.50 23.97
CA PHE A 18 16.32 -3.46 24.96
C PHE A 18 17.38 -4.47 25.39
N MET A 19 18.22 -4.95 24.47
CA MET A 19 19.34 -5.83 24.82
C MET A 19 20.35 -5.13 25.74
N TYR A 20 20.61 -3.85 25.50
CA TYR A 20 21.44 -3.05 26.40
C TYR A 20 20.82 -2.96 27.80
N LEU A 21 19.52 -2.67 27.91
CA LEU A 21 18.81 -2.63 29.19
C LEU A 21 18.80 -4.00 29.90
N LEU A 22 18.60 -5.08 29.15
CA LEU A 22 18.63 -6.44 29.67
C LEU A 22 20.04 -6.80 30.18
N TRP A 23 21.09 -6.37 29.47
CA TRP A 23 22.47 -6.56 29.91
C TRP A 23 22.79 -5.78 31.20
N LEU A 24 22.28 -4.55 31.35
CA LEU A 24 22.38 -3.80 32.61
C LEU A 24 21.69 -4.53 33.78
N GLY A 25 20.62 -5.27 33.51
CA GLY A 25 19.96 -6.12 34.50
C GLY A 25 20.75 -7.39 34.83
N ILE A 26 21.23 -8.10 33.80
CA ILE A 26 21.99 -9.35 33.95
C ILE A 26 23.34 -9.11 34.62
N SER A 27 24.06 -8.05 34.27
CA SER A 27 25.37 -7.74 34.86
C SER A 27 25.30 -7.61 36.38
N LYS A 28 24.22 -7.04 36.93
CA LYS A 28 23.96 -7.00 38.38
C LYS A 28 23.70 -8.38 39.00
N LEU A 29 23.15 -9.32 38.23
CA LEU A 29 22.92 -10.71 38.66
C LEU A 29 24.17 -11.58 38.53
N MET A 30 25.07 -11.27 37.60
CA MET A 30 26.34 -11.98 37.41
C MET A 30 27.32 -11.74 38.56
N GLU A 31 27.22 -10.62 39.27
CA GLU A 31 28.00 -10.39 40.51
C GLU A 31 27.62 -11.36 41.65
N ILE A 32 26.48 -12.06 41.55
CA ILE A 32 25.90 -12.86 42.64
C ILE A 32 26.17 -14.38 42.49
N ASN A 33 26.63 -14.90 41.34
CA ASN A 33 26.60 -16.36 41.12
C ASN A 33 27.72 -17.05 40.30
N THR A 34 27.93 -18.31 40.68
CA THR A 34 28.97 -19.31 40.38
C THR A 34 28.86 -19.99 39.00
N ILE A 35 28.09 -19.44 38.06
CA ILE A 35 27.77 -20.12 36.79
C ILE A 35 28.93 -19.94 35.79
N PRO A 36 29.40 -21.01 35.11
CA PRO A 36 30.45 -20.90 34.10
C PRO A 36 30.09 -19.92 32.98
N PHE A 37 31.04 -19.04 32.63
CA PHE A 37 30.89 -17.98 31.62
C PHE A 37 30.33 -18.48 30.28
N PHE A 38 30.73 -19.67 29.84
CA PHE A 38 30.26 -20.28 28.60
C PHE A 38 28.74 -20.53 28.60
N ILE A 39 28.18 -21.02 29.71
CA ILE A 39 26.74 -21.29 29.84
C ILE A 39 25.96 -19.98 29.78
N ILE A 40 26.44 -18.93 30.46
CA ILE A 40 25.83 -17.60 30.45
C ILE A 40 25.82 -17.03 29.03
N THR A 41 26.91 -17.21 28.27
CA THR A 41 27.03 -16.72 26.90
C THR A 41 26.01 -17.39 25.97
N ILE A 42 25.87 -18.72 26.04
CA ILE A 42 24.88 -19.46 25.25
C ILE A 42 23.46 -19.04 25.62
N LEU A 43 23.14 -19.00 26.92
CA LEU A 43 21.82 -18.59 27.39
C LEU A 43 21.49 -17.16 26.95
N SER A 44 22.46 -16.24 27.03
CA SER A 44 22.29 -14.87 26.56
C SER A 44 22.01 -14.82 25.06
N GLY A 45 22.75 -15.59 24.25
CA GLY A 45 22.49 -15.68 22.80
C GLY A 45 21.08 -16.18 22.48
N LEU A 46 20.61 -17.22 23.20
CA LEU A 46 19.25 -17.75 23.04
C LEU A 46 18.17 -16.74 23.45
N ILE A 47 18.38 -16.04 24.58
CA ILE A 47 17.48 -14.98 25.04
C ILE A 47 17.44 -13.83 24.02
N SER A 48 18.59 -13.40 23.50
CA SER A 48 18.67 -12.35 22.49
C SER A 48 17.91 -12.72 21.22
N LEU A 49 18.07 -13.96 20.74
CA LEU A 49 17.34 -14.44 19.56
C LEU A 49 15.82 -14.49 19.80
N GLY A 50 15.40 -15.02 20.95
CA GLY A 50 13.99 -15.08 21.33
C GLY A 50 13.37 -13.68 21.48
N PHE A 51 14.14 -12.74 22.03
CA PHE A 51 13.72 -11.36 22.20
C PHE A 51 13.60 -10.63 20.86
N TYR A 52 14.60 -10.74 19.98
CA TYR A 52 14.54 -10.19 18.63
C TYR A 52 13.29 -10.66 17.89
N ARG A 53 13.03 -11.98 17.90
CA ARG A 53 11.82 -12.55 17.26
C ARG A 53 10.54 -11.98 17.85
N SER A 54 10.49 -11.80 19.17
CA SER A 54 9.34 -11.21 19.87
C SER A 54 9.11 -9.75 19.44
N VAL A 55 10.16 -8.92 19.44
CA VAL A 55 10.09 -7.52 19.02
C VAL A 55 9.68 -7.40 17.56
N ALA A 56 10.30 -8.16 16.66
CA ALA A 56 9.96 -8.15 15.25
C ALA A 56 8.50 -8.55 15.02
N THR A 57 8.00 -9.57 15.73
CA THR A 57 6.60 -10.01 15.63
C THR A 57 5.64 -8.93 16.14
N LEU A 58 5.94 -8.31 17.28
CA LEU A 58 5.13 -7.23 17.86
C LEU A 58 5.08 -6.02 16.93
N LEU A 59 6.23 -5.58 16.40
CA LEU A 59 6.30 -4.46 15.46
C LEU A 59 5.59 -4.76 14.15
N ARG A 60 5.71 -5.99 13.62
CA ARG A 60 4.97 -6.40 12.41
C ARG A 60 3.46 -6.38 12.64
N LYS A 61 3.00 -6.90 13.78
CA LYS A 61 1.58 -6.85 14.17
C LYS A 61 1.09 -5.40 14.33
N ALA A 62 1.90 -4.56 14.95
CA ALA A 62 1.60 -3.14 15.11
C ALA A 62 1.53 -2.42 13.76
N PHE A 63 2.45 -2.70 12.84
CA PHE A 63 2.45 -2.16 11.48
C PHE A 63 1.19 -2.55 10.70
N ASN A 64 0.80 -3.83 10.74
CA ASN A 64 -0.36 -4.32 9.99
C ASN A 64 -1.68 -3.77 10.52
N ASN A 65 -1.80 -3.59 11.84
CA ASN A 65 -3.06 -3.22 12.48
C ASN A 65 -3.22 -1.72 12.75
N ASN A 66 -2.13 -0.93 12.67
CA ASN A 66 -2.17 0.49 13.01
C ASN A 66 -1.68 1.37 11.86
N LYS A 67 -2.62 2.11 11.28
CA LYS A 67 -2.38 3.00 10.12
C LYS A 67 -1.44 4.15 10.42
N VAL A 68 -1.44 4.66 11.65
CA VAL A 68 -0.51 5.73 12.05
C VAL A 68 0.93 5.22 12.02
N ILE A 69 1.16 3.99 12.50
CA ILE A 69 2.46 3.33 12.44
C ILE A 69 2.84 3.06 10.98
N LYS A 70 1.91 2.51 10.20
CA LYS A 70 2.11 2.23 8.77
C LYS A 70 2.50 3.50 8.00
N LYS A 71 1.76 4.60 8.17
CA LYS A 71 2.06 5.91 7.58
C LYS A 71 3.45 6.44 7.94
N LYS A 72 3.83 6.34 9.21
CA LYS A 72 5.16 6.81 9.66
C LYS A 72 6.30 6.00 9.05
N ILE A 73 6.14 4.68 8.96
CA ILE A 73 7.19 3.78 8.44
C ILE A 73 7.27 3.85 6.91
N LEU A 74 6.12 3.85 6.21
CA LEU A 74 6.06 3.94 4.76
C LEU A 74 6.36 5.35 4.23
N GLY A 75 5.99 6.39 4.97
CA GLY A 75 6.20 7.78 4.56
C GLY A 75 5.58 8.06 3.19
N ASN A 76 6.39 8.48 2.22
CA ASN A 76 5.94 8.75 0.85
C ASN A 76 5.48 7.49 0.09
N TYR A 77 5.84 6.28 0.53
CA TYR A 77 5.35 5.02 -0.02
C TYR A 77 3.91 4.69 0.43
N TYR A 78 3.33 5.48 1.33
CA TYR A 78 1.99 5.22 1.84
C TYR A 78 0.92 5.57 0.79
N LEU A 79 0.21 4.54 0.32
CA LEU A 79 -0.89 4.58 -0.65
C LEU A 79 -2.16 3.87 -0.13
N GLU A 80 -2.11 3.23 1.05
CA GLU A 80 -3.23 2.45 1.58
C GLU A 80 -4.51 3.29 1.72
N GLY A 81 -5.63 2.67 1.36
CA GLY A 81 -6.96 3.25 1.51
C GLY A 81 -7.90 2.96 0.36
N THR A 82 -9.03 3.67 0.35
CA THR A 82 -10.00 3.66 -0.75
C THR A 82 -9.71 4.81 -1.71
N TRP A 83 -9.57 4.45 -2.98
CA TRP A 83 -9.33 5.33 -4.10
C TRP A 83 -10.53 5.31 -5.03
N VAL A 84 -10.85 6.47 -5.59
CA VAL A 84 -11.90 6.60 -6.60
C VAL A 84 -11.37 7.33 -7.80
N GLY A 85 -11.88 6.96 -8.97
CA GLY A 85 -11.37 7.49 -10.21
C GLY A 85 -12.38 7.43 -11.32
N PHE A 86 -11.91 7.78 -12.50
CA PHE A 86 -12.64 7.54 -13.74
C PHE A 86 -11.69 7.39 -14.93
N PHE A 87 -12.19 6.74 -15.98
CA PHE A 87 -11.54 6.70 -17.28
C PHE A 87 -12.59 6.75 -18.40
N VAL A 88 -12.19 7.27 -19.57
CA VAL A 88 -13.03 7.25 -20.77
C VAL A 88 -12.64 6.03 -21.60
N GLY A 89 -13.55 5.06 -21.71
CA GLY A 89 -13.30 3.88 -22.52
C GLY A 89 -13.26 4.19 -24.01
N ASN A 90 -12.74 3.26 -24.81
CA ASN A 90 -12.59 3.40 -26.27
C ASN A 90 -13.88 3.78 -27.04
N SER A 91 -15.05 3.51 -26.45
CA SER A 91 -16.36 3.90 -27.02
C SER A 91 -16.79 5.33 -26.67
N GLY A 92 -15.92 6.12 -26.04
CA GLY A 92 -16.23 7.45 -25.50
C GLY A 92 -17.09 7.41 -24.24
N LYS A 93 -17.40 6.22 -23.70
CA LYS A 93 -18.23 6.06 -22.51
C LYS A 93 -17.38 6.14 -21.25
N ILE A 94 -17.80 6.98 -20.32
CA ILE A 94 -17.21 7.12 -18.99
C ILE A 94 -17.37 5.83 -18.17
N ARG A 95 -16.35 5.52 -17.39
CA ARG A 95 -16.35 4.47 -16.38
C ARG A 95 -15.81 5.04 -15.09
N TYR A 96 -16.46 4.72 -13.99
CA TYR A 96 -16.04 5.11 -12.65
C TYR A 96 -15.24 3.98 -12.03
N ILE A 97 -14.14 4.32 -11.38
CA ILE A 97 -13.20 3.40 -10.74
C ILE A 97 -13.37 3.48 -9.23
N CYS A 98 -13.36 2.33 -8.57
CA CYS A 98 -13.20 2.19 -7.15
C CYS A 98 -12.08 1.18 -6.89
N GLU A 99 -11.02 1.60 -6.19
CA GLU A 99 -9.91 0.73 -5.84
C GLU A 99 -9.65 0.71 -4.32
N ARG A 100 -9.25 -0.45 -3.83
CA ARG A 100 -8.76 -0.67 -2.47
C ARG A 100 -7.28 -1.01 -2.55
N PHE A 101 -6.46 -0.16 -1.94
CA PHE A 101 -5.02 -0.35 -1.85
C PHE A 101 -4.74 -0.92 -0.47
N GLU A 102 -4.39 -2.19 -0.40
CA GLU A 102 -3.95 -2.84 0.83
C GLU A 102 -2.43 -2.88 0.84
N GLN A 103 -1.79 -2.31 1.88
CA GLN A 103 -0.34 -2.30 1.98
C GLN A 103 0.15 -3.11 3.18
N SER A 104 1.12 -3.96 2.91
CA SER A 104 1.91 -4.66 3.92
C SER A 104 3.40 -4.30 3.78
N LEU A 105 4.27 -4.93 4.56
CA LEU A 105 5.72 -4.76 4.41
C LEU A 105 6.24 -5.45 3.15
N GLU A 106 5.53 -6.47 2.70
CA GLU A 106 5.88 -7.31 1.55
C GLU A 106 5.49 -6.66 0.22
N GLY A 107 4.52 -5.73 0.23
CA GLY A 107 4.11 -5.01 -0.95
C GLY A 107 2.72 -4.41 -0.83
N ILE A 108 2.10 -4.19 -1.99
CA ILE A 108 0.77 -3.62 -2.12
C ILE A 108 -0.07 -4.59 -2.94
N ILE A 109 -1.36 -4.69 -2.59
CA ILE A 109 -2.37 -5.36 -3.40
C ILE A 109 -3.42 -4.29 -3.74
N ILE A 110 -3.73 -4.17 -5.03
CA ILE A 110 -4.79 -3.28 -5.50
C ILE A 110 -5.95 -4.15 -5.96
N GLN A 111 -7.11 -3.94 -5.36
CA GLN A 111 -8.36 -4.58 -5.76
C GLN A 111 -9.27 -3.49 -6.32
N GLY A 112 -9.61 -3.59 -7.59
CA GLY A 112 -10.38 -2.57 -8.28
C GLY A 112 -11.66 -3.09 -8.90
N SER A 113 -12.62 -2.18 -9.01
CA SER A 113 -13.89 -2.37 -9.68
C SER A 113 -14.19 -1.15 -10.52
N SER A 114 -14.80 -1.37 -11.69
CA SER A 114 -15.28 -0.30 -12.55
C SER A 114 -16.79 -0.38 -12.73
N TYR A 115 -17.41 0.78 -12.87
CA TYR A 115 -18.85 0.94 -12.96
C TYR A 115 -19.23 1.83 -14.14
N THR A 116 -20.38 1.52 -14.72
CA THR A 116 -20.99 2.33 -15.77
C THR A 116 -21.64 3.60 -15.20
N ASP A 117 -22.05 4.51 -16.10
CA ASP A 117 -22.88 5.67 -15.78
C ASP A 117 -24.13 5.33 -14.96
N ASN A 118 -24.75 4.21 -15.29
CA ASN A 118 -25.92 3.65 -14.64
C ASN A 118 -25.61 2.82 -13.39
N GLN A 119 -24.40 2.93 -12.83
CA GLN A 119 -23.96 2.23 -11.61
C GLN A 119 -23.93 0.70 -11.72
N LYS A 120 -24.01 0.14 -12.93
CA LYS A 120 -23.81 -1.29 -13.13
C LYS A 120 -22.32 -1.59 -13.15
N ILE A 121 -21.92 -2.66 -12.47
CA ILE A 121 -20.55 -3.21 -12.53
C ILE A 121 -20.19 -3.46 -14.01
N HIS A 122 -18.98 -3.06 -14.37
CA HIS A 122 -18.40 -3.26 -15.69
C HIS A 122 -17.32 -4.33 -15.68
N GLY A 123 -16.47 -4.34 -14.65
CA GLY A 123 -15.42 -5.33 -14.47
C GLY A 123 -14.67 -5.11 -13.17
N ASN A 124 -13.93 -6.15 -12.76
CA ASN A 124 -13.09 -6.14 -11.57
C ASN A 124 -11.65 -6.51 -11.94
N TRP A 125 -10.69 -6.10 -11.14
CA TRP A 125 -9.31 -6.50 -11.32
C TRP A 125 -8.57 -6.62 -10.00
N ILE A 126 -7.50 -7.40 -10.05
CA ILE A 126 -6.53 -7.50 -8.96
C ILE A 126 -5.15 -7.24 -9.56
N ALA A 127 -4.41 -6.34 -8.94
CA ALA A 127 -2.99 -6.14 -9.21
C ALA A 127 -2.18 -6.53 -7.98
N LYS A 128 -1.20 -7.41 -8.18
CA LYS A 128 -0.28 -7.87 -7.14
C LYS A 128 1.09 -7.26 -7.41
N SER A 129 1.75 -6.80 -6.35
CA SER A 129 3.12 -6.29 -6.42
C SER A 129 3.30 -5.10 -7.37
N PRO A 130 2.50 -4.02 -7.23
CA PRO A 130 2.72 -2.80 -8.01
C PRO A 130 4.08 -2.20 -7.64
N VAL A 131 4.74 -1.63 -8.63
CA VAL A 131 6.04 -0.98 -8.50
C VAL A 131 5.81 0.50 -8.15
N VAL A 132 6.34 0.92 -7.00
CA VAL A 132 6.26 2.31 -6.54
C VAL A 132 7.65 2.93 -6.60
N ASN A 133 7.86 3.86 -7.53
CA ASN A 133 9.06 4.68 -7.62
C ASN A 133 8.79 6.07 -7.01
N ILE A 134 9.34 6.33 -5.83
CA ILE A 134 9.14 7.62 -5.13
C ILE A 134 9.97 8.75 -5.74
N GLU A 135 11.13 8.44 -6.31
CA GLU A 135 12.00 9.43 -6.94
C GLU A 135 11.35 9.98 -8.21
N GLU A 136 10.81 9.09 -9.04
CA GLU A 136 10.07 9.45 -10.25
C GLU A 136 8.60 9.81 -9.98
N LYS A 137 8.13 9.62 -8.74
CA LYS A 137 6.71 9.73 -8.35
C LYS A 137 5.82 8.92 -9.29
N GLN A 138 6.17 7.65 -9.52
CA GLN A 138 5.44 6.77 -10.41
C GLN A 138 4.92 5.52 -9.69
N LEU A 139 3.70 5.13 -10.01
CA LEU A 139 3.08 3.86 -9.66
C LEU A 139 2.85 3.09 -10.96
N MET A 140 3.35 1.86 -11.05
CA MET A 140 3.14 0.99 -12.21
C MET A 140 2.71 -0.39 -11.78
N TYR A 141 1.74 -0.98 -12.48
CA TYR A 141 1.30 -2.33 -12.16
C TYR A 141 0.67 -3.05 -13.34
N TYR A 142 0.79 -4.37 -13.32
CA TYR A 142 0.01 -5.25 -14.17
C TYR A 142 -1.26 -5.66 -13.43
N TYR A 143 -2.36 -5.72 -14.17
CA TYR A 143 -3.64 -6.15 -13.62
C TYR A 143 -4.22 -7.27 -14.48
N GLU A 144 -5.01 -8.13 -13.83
CA GLU A 144 -5.84 -9.12 -14.49
C GLU A 144 -7.30 -8.65 -14.38
N ALA A 145 -7.89 -8.16 -15.46
CA ALA A 145 -9.26 -7.69 -15.48
C ALA A 145 -10.23 -8.80 -15.87
N ASP A 146 -11.20 -9.05 -14.99
CA ASP A 146 -12.36 -9.89 -15.24
C ASP A 146 -13.56 -8.98 -15.59
N MET A 147 -13.80 -8.81 -16.88
CA MET A 147 -14.95 -8.06 -17.38
C MET A 147 -16.16 -8.99 -17.47
N ILE A 148 -17.32 -8.54 -16.95
CA ILE A 148 -18.55 -9.33 -16.89
C ILE A 148 -18.97 -9.90 -18.25
N ASN A 149 -18.66 -9.19 -19.33
CA ASN A 149 -19.07 -9.55 -20.69
C ASN A 149 -17.99 -10.28 -21.50
N ASN A 150 -16.81 -10.54 -20.94
CA ASN A 150 -15.74 -11.24 -21.64
C ASN A 150 -15.71 -12.73 -21.27
N LEU A 151 -15.29 -13.56 -22.22
CA LEU A 151 -15.09 -15.00 -22.01
C LEU A 151 -13.70 -15.34 -21.45
N PHE A 152 -12.84 -14.34 -21.25
CA PHE A 152 -11.45 -14.51 -20.84
C PHE A 152 -10.96 -13.34 -19.98
N ILE A 153 -9.97 -13.62 -19.12
CA ILE A 153 -9.26 -12.62 -18.31
C ILE A 153 -8.43 -11.74 -19.24
N ASN A 154 -8.57 -10.42 -19.13
CA ASN A 154 -7.84 -9.46 -19.93
C ASN A 154 -6.70 -8.85 -19.11
N PRO A 155 -5.43 -9.27 -19.33
CA PRO A 155 -4.30 -8.66 -18.66
C PRO A 155 -4.04 -7.27 -19.23
N GLY A 156 -3.58 -6.36 -18.38
CA GLY A 156 -3.18 -5.01 -18.80
C GLY A 156 -2.09 -4.42 -17.92
N LEU A 157 -1.66 -3.22 -18.30
CA LEU A 157 -0.69 -2.41 -17.57
C LEU A 157 -1.33 -1.07 -17.21
N ALA A 158 -1.10 -0.61 -16.00
CA ALA A 158 -1.38 0.75 -15.58
C ALA A 158 -0.10 1.48 -15.17
N SER A 159 -0.03 2.76 -15.52
CA SER A 159 1.09 3.65 -15.18
C SER A 159 0.54 5.00 -14.78
N PHE A 160 0.82 5.40 -13.54
CA PHE A 160 0.34 6.63 -12.95
C PHE A 160 1.49 7.46 -12.40
N LYS A 161 1.39 8.76 -12.59
CA LYS A 161 2.11 9.76 -11.81
C LYS A 161 1.40 9.95 -10.48
N MET A 162 2.17 9.90 -9.40
CA MET A 162 1.74 10.11 -8.03
C MET A 162 1.87 11.59 -7.65
N GLU A 163 0.78 12.16 -7.18
CA GLU A 163 0.69 13.57 -6.81
C GLU A 163 0.22 13.74 -5.37
N LYS A 164 0.59 14.88 -4.78
CA LYS A 164 0.14 15.30 -3.46
C LYS A 164 -0.69 16.56 -3.63
N SER A 165 -1.90 16.58 -3.09
CA SER A 165 -2.63 17.82 -2.93
C SER A 165 -1.92 18.73 -1.92
N HIS A 166 -2.14 20.04 -2.01
CA HIS A 166 -1.60 21.01 -1.06
C HIS A 166 -1.99 20.75 0.40
N LYS A 167 -3.05 19.97 0.63
CA LYS A 167 -3.60 19.68 1.96
C LYS A 167 -3.07 18.36 2.55
N SER A 168 -2.35 17.54 1.78
CA SER A 168 -1.88 16.22 2.20
C SER A 168 -0.36 16.14 2.29
N HIS A 169 0.11 15.49 3.35
CA HIS A 169 1.52 15.12 3.47
C HIS A 169 1.89 13.86 2.66
N TYR A 170 0.90 13.08 2.24
CA TYR A 170 1.03 11.80 1.54
C TYR A 170 0.48 11.89 0.11
N ILE A 171 0.80 10.92 -0.74
CA ILE A 171 0.22 10.81 -2.08
C ILE A 171 -1.29 10.60 -1.94
N ASP A 172 -2.08 11.38 -2.67
CA ASP A 172 -3.54 11.35 -2.63
C ASP A 172 -4.18 11.53 -4.01
N SER A 173 -3.38 11.63 -5.08
CA SER A 173 -3.88 11.64 -6.45
C SER A 173 -2.97 10.85 -7.38
N LEU A 174 -3.60 10.16 -8.33
CA LEU A 174 -2.96 9.40 -9.40
C LEU A 174 -3.46 9.94 -10.73
N ARG A 175 -2.55 10.18 -11.67
CA ARG A 175 -2.89 10.60 -13.04
C ARG A 175 -2.05 9.81 -14.03
N GLY A 176 -2.69 9.20 -15.02
CA GLY A 176 -1.95 8.37 -15.94
C GLY A 176 -2.86 7.63 -16.89
N PHE A 177 -2.51 6.38 -17.16
CA PHE A 177 -3.28 5.56 -18.07
C PHE A 177 -3.26 4.09 -17.69
N SER A 178 -4.28 3.38 -18.15
CA SER A 178 -4.28 1.93 -18.28
C SER A 178 -4.29 1.54 -19.76
N SER A 179 -3.80 0.36 -20.08
CA SER A 179 -3.87 -0.21 -21.42
C SER A 179 -3.94 -1.72 -21.33
N ASP A 180 -4.92 -2.29 -22.03
CA ASP A 180 -5.12 -3.72 -22.10
C ASP A 180 -4.15 -4.34 -23.11
N LEU A 181 -3.67 -5.55 -22.84
CA LEU A 181 -2.70 -6.23 -23.70
C LEU A 181 -3.24 -6.47 -25.11
N TYR A 182 -4.53 -6.80 -25.23
CA TYR A 182 -5.21 -7.07 -26.50
C TYR A 182 -5.81 -5.81 -27.14
N ASN A 183 -5.74 -4.67 -26.46
CA ASN A 183 -6.20 -3.40 -26.98
C ASN A 183 -5.26 -2.27 -26.51
N PRO A 184 -4.19 -1.96 -27.27
CA PRO A 184 -3.10 -1.10 -26.84
C PRO A 184 -3.46 0.39 -26.78
N HIS A 185 -4.74 0.75 -26.87
CA HIS A 185 -5.18 2.12 -26.63
C HIS A 185 -5.01 2.46 -25.15
N LYS A 186 -4.33 3.59 -24.90
CA LYS A 186 -4.16 4.12 -23.56
C LYS A 186 -5.46 4.81 -23.14
N LEU A 187 -6.06 4.31 -22.07
CA LEU A 187 -7.21 4.91 -21.42
C LEU A 187 -6.69 5.84 -20.33
N PHE A 188 -6.80 7.15 -20.56
CA PHE A 188 -6.42 8.12 -19.56
C PHE A 188 -7.32 7.99 -18.32
N ALA A 189 -6.70 8.01 -17.14
CA ALA A 189 -7.36 7.83 -15.87
C ALA A 189 -6.85 8.84 -14.84
N ILE A 190 -7.79 9.33 -14.03
CA ILE A 190 -7.52 10.18 -12.86
C ILE A 190 -8.16 9.51 -11.66
N GLU A 191 -7.41 9.44 -10.57
CA GLU A 191 -7.86 8.90 -9.30
C GLU A 191 -7.47 9.83 -8.14
N GLU A 192 -8.32 9.87 -7.11
CA GLU A 192 -8.06 10.56 -5.85
C GLU A 192 -8.37 9.61 -4.68
N LYS A 193 -7.54 9.69 -3.64
CA LYS A 193 -7.78 8.95 -2.41
C LYS A 193 -8.83 9.65 -1.57
N ILE A 194 -9.89 8.93 -1.22
CA ILE A 194 -11.01 9.50 -0.43
C ILE A 194 -10.95 9.12 1.04
N SER A 195 -10.23 8.04 1.38
CA SER A 195 -10.07 7.59 2.76
C SER A 195 -8.83 6.75 2.94
N ASP A 196 -8.26 6.76 4.14
CA ASP A 196 -7.27 5.76 4.58
C ASP A 196 -7.95 4.43 4.99
N ASP A 197 -9.26 4.46 5.22
CA ASP A 197 -10.09 3.32 5.53
C ASP A 197 -10.68 2.68 4.28
N PHE A 198 -10.96 1.38 4.38
CA PHE A 198 -11.69 0.66 3.35
C PHE A 198 -13.18 0.96 3.55
N ILE A 199 -13.74 1.69 2.59
CA ILE A 199 -15.17 2.00 2.57
C ILE A 199 -15.89 0.87 1.84
N ASP A 200 -16.96 0.35 2.46
CA ASP A 200 -17.83 -0.69 1.88
C ASP A 200 -19.12 -0.12 1.27
N ASP A 201 -19.42 1.16 1.50
CA ASP A 201 -20.58 1.85 0.92
C ASP A 201 -20.32 2.21 -0.55
N GLU A 202 -20.77 1.34 -1.45
CA GLU A 202 -20.62 1.49 -2.89
C GLU A 202 -21.28 2.77 -3.42
N GLU A 203 -22.46 3.14 -2.90
CA GLU A 203 -23.17 4.34 -3.35
C GLU A 203 -22.39 5.62 -3.01
N ALA A 204 -21.84 5.69 -1.80
CA ALA A 204 -21.01 6.80 -1.38
C ALA A 204 -19.72 6.91 -2.21
N ILE A 205 -19.07 5.78 -2.50
CA ILE A 205 -17.87 5.72 -3.34
C ILE A 205 -18.18 6.19 -4.77
N LEU A 206 -19.27 5.70 -5.37
CA LEU A 206 -19.67 6.07 -6.72
C LEU A 206 -20.07 7.54 -6.82
N LEU A 207 -20.70 8.08 -5.78
CA LEU A 207 -20.98 9.52 -5.70
C LEU A 207 -19.67 10.32 -5.77
N ARG A 208 -18.65 9.94 -5.00
CA ARG A 208 -17.33 10.60 -5.04
C ARG A 208 -16.64 10.47 -6.38
N ALA A 209 -16.69 9.29 -7.02
CA ALA A 209 -16.14 9.10 -8.36
C ALA A 209 -16.81 10.01 -9.41
N LYS A 210 -18.14 10.19 -9.31
CA LYS A 210 -18.90 11.10 -10.17
C LYS A 210 -18.56 12.57 -9.93
N GLU A 211 -18.42 12.98 -8.67
CA GLU A 211 -17.95 14.33 -8.30
C GLU A 211 -16.56 14.60 -8.89
N LEU A 212 -15.65 13.62 -8.80
CA LEU A 212 -14.30 13.69 -9.35
C LEU A 212 -14.31 13.86 -10.88
N TYR A 213 -15.15 13.11 -11.59
CA TYR A 213 -15.34 13.29 -13.02
C TYR A 213 -15.83 14.69 -13.36
N GLN A 214 -16.84 15.22 -12.65
CA GLN A 214 -17.33 16.58 -12.92
C GLN A 214 -16.26 17.65 -12.70
N LYS A 215 -15.35 17.44 -11.74
CA LYS A 215 -14.22 18.33 -11.45
C LYS A 215 -13.17 18.35 -12.57
N TYR A 216 -12.97 17.23 -13.28
CA TYR A 216 -11.86 17.07 -14.22
C TYR A 216 -12.26 16.78 -15.67
N LYS A 217 -13.56 16.68 -15.99
CA LYS A 217 -14.05 16.37 -17.34
C LYS A 217 -13.50 17.31 -18.42
N ASP A 218 -13.25 18.57 -18.10
CA ASP A 218 -12.76 19.55 -19.06
C ASP A 218 -11.31 19.27 -19.48
N MET A 219 -10.51 18.63 -18.60
CA MET A 219 -9.14 18.20 -18.90
C MET A 219 -9.05 17.02 -19.88
N LEU A 220 -10.19 16.39 -20.22
CA LEU A 220 -10.25 15.27 -21.18
C LEU A 220 -10.41 15.75 -22.64
N SER A 221 -10.54 17.06 -22.83
CA SER A 221 -10.89 17.70 -24.11
C SER A 221 -9.68 18.22 -24.88
N GLU A 222 -8.47 18.05 -24.35
CA GLU A 222 -7.18 18.42 -24.95
C GLU A 222 -6.48 17.21 -25.56
#